data_AF-A0A8S1DPN9-F1
#
_entry.id   AF-A0A8S1DPN9-F1
#
_cell.length_a   1.000
_cell.length_b   1.000
_cell.length_c   1.000
_cell.angle_alpha   90.00
_cell.angle_beta   90.00
_cell.angle_gamma   90.00
#
_symmetry.space_group_name_H-M   'P 1'
#
loop_
_entity.id
_entity.type
_entity.pdbx_description
1 polymer ?
#
loop_
_entity_poly.entity_id
_entity_poly.type
_entity_poly.pdbx_seq_one_letter_code
_entity_poly.pdbx_strand_id
1 'polypeptide(L)'
;MALCQLFLQSEAAYSCVSELGELGLLQFRDLNPDVNAFQRKFVNEVRRCDEMERKLRYLEKEIRKDGIPMLDTGENPEAPQPREMIDLEATFEKLENELREVNQNAEALKRNYLELTELKHILRKTQVFFDEAEFGLPPQMADPSSQDEQVTLLGEEGLRAGGQALKLGFVAGVILRERIPPFERMLWRACRGNVFLRQAEIETPLEDPATSDQVHKSVFIIFFQGDQLKSRVKKICEGFRATLYPCPEAPSDRREMAMGVMTRIEDLNTVLNQTQDHRHRVLAAAAKNITNWFIKVRKIKAIYHTLNLFNLDVTQKCLIAECWVPTEDLEQIQLALRRGTERSGSSVPPILNRMDTLENPPTYNKTNKFTSGFQHLVDAYGVASYREANPAPYTIITFPFLFAVMFGDLGHGILMASFAAYLVIKERTLGAKKIQSDVWNIFFGGRYIILLMGLFSMYTGMMYNDVFSKSLNIFGSNWRNNYDESTLMNSKALQLDPNSTAYFKYPYPFGLDPIWQVAENKIIFLNSYKMKISIIFGVFHMLFGVLLSLWNHV
;
A
#
# COMPACT_ATOMS: atom_id res chain seq x y z
N MET A 1 -21.18 1.64 -33.15
CA MET A 1 -20.33 2.84 -33.00
C MET A 1 -20.55 3.77 -34.17
N ALA A 2 -20.56 5.06 -33.90
CA ALA A 2 -20.48 6.12 -34.89
C ALA A 2 -19.30 7.02 -34.53
N LEU A 3 -18.59 7.52 -35.56
CA LEU A 3 -17.62 8.58 -35.39
C LEU A 3 -18.39 9.90 -35.34
N CYS A 4 -18.18 10.68 -34.29
CA CYS A 4 -18.82 11.97 -34.12
C CYS A 4 -17.76 13.07 -33.95
N GLN A 5 -17.99 14.18 -34.65
CA GLN A 5 -17.24 15.41 -34.51
C GLN A 5 -17.98 16.36 -33.59
N LEU A 6 -17.27 16.90 -32.61
CA LEU A 6 -17.78 17.75 -31.58
C LEU A 6 -17.18 19.14 -31.74
N PHE A 7 -18.04 20.16 -31.79
CA PHE A 7 -17.63 21.56 -31.76
C PHE A 7 -17.99 22.16 -30.40
N LEU A 8 -16.97 22.56 -29.65
CA LEU A 8 -17.10 23.18 -28.34
C LEU A 8 -16.54 24.61 -28.37
N GLN A 9 -17.27 25.55 -27.79
CA GLN A 9 -16.71 26.86 -27.50
C GLN A 9 -15.69 26.75 -26.36
N SER A 10 -14.59 27.49 -26.44
CA SER A 10 -13.51 27.48 -25.43
C SER A 10 -13.98 27.70 -23.99
N GLU A 11 -15.00 28.55 -23.75
CA GLU A 11 -15.55 28.83 -22.42
C GLU A 11 -16.38 27.66 -21.86
N ALA A 12 -17.11 26.95 -22.73
CA ALA A 12 -17.97 25.83 -22.34
C ALA A 12 -17.22 24.48 -22.32
N ALA A 13 -16.04 24.41 -22.95
CA ALA A 13 -15.35 23.15 -23.18
C ALA A 13 -15.03 22.38 -21.89
N TYR A 14 -14.60 23.08 -20.83
CA TYR A 14 -14.29 22.43 -19.55
C TYR A 14 -15.54 21.80 -18.92
N SER A 15 -16.65 22.54 -18.85
CA SER A 15 -17.91 22.06 -18.27
C SER A 15 -18.50 20.92 -19.10
N CYS A 16 -18.49 21.02 -20.43
CA CYS A 16 -18.97 19.96 -21.30
C CYS A 16 -18.15 18.67 -21.16
N VAL A 17 -16.82 18.77 -21.15
CA VAL A 17 -15.95 17.59 -20.99
C VAL A 17 -16.11 16.96 -19.61
N SER A 18 -16.35 17.76 -18.57
CA SER A 18 -16.68 17.25 -17.24
C SER A 18 -17.94 16.39 -17.25
N GLU A 19 -19.04 16.90 -17.80
CA GLU A 19 -20.31 16.16 -17.89
C GLU A 19 -20.19 14.90 -18.76
N LEU A 20 -19.44 15.00 -19.87
CA LEU A 20 -19.13 13.84 -20.72
C LEU A 20 -18.30 12.78 -19.97
N GLY A 21 -17.39 13.22 -19.09
CA GLY A 21 -16.57 12.34 -18.25
C GLY A 21 -17.38 11.60 -17.19
N GLU A 22 -18.37 12.24 -16.58
CA GLU A 22 -19.30 11.58 -15.63
C GLU A 22 -20.20 10.53 -16.32
N LEU A 23 -20.54 10.76 -17.60
CA LEU A 23 -21.32 9.83 -18.40
C LEU A 23 -20.47 8.64 -18.90
N GLY A 24 -19.22 8.87 -19.30
CA GLY A 24 -18.24 7.81 -19.55
C GLY A 24 -18.47 6.92 -20.79
N LEU A 25 -19.21 7.39 -21.80
CA LEU A 25 -19.55 6.61 -23.02
C LEU A 25 -18.74 6.99 -24.27
N LEU A 26 -17.82 7.96 -24.17
CA LEU A 26 -17.09 8.50 -25.31
C LEU A 26 -15.62 8.09 -25.27
N GLN A 27 -15.08 7.74 -26.43
CA GLN A 27 -13.64 7.56 -26.62
C GLN A 27 -13.12 8.65 -27.56
N PHE A 28 -12.35 9.60 -27.02
CA PHE A 28 -11.73 10.65 -27.81
C PHE A 28 -10.56 10.13 -28.63
N ARG A 29 -10.43 10.64 -29.85
CA ARG A 29 -9.26 10.44 -30.71
C ARG A 29 -8.26 11.58 -30.50
N ASP A 30 -6.98 11.26 -30.64
CA ASP A 30 -5.94 12.27 -30.67
C ASP A 30 -5.90 12.91 -32.07
N LEU A 31 -6.30 14.17 -32.16
CA LEU A 31 -6.23 14.96 -33.39
C LEU A 31 -4.84 15.57 -33.62
N ASN A 32 -3.95 15.50 -32.63
CA ASN A 32 -2.62 16.12 -32.66
C ASN A 32 -1.49 15.09 -32.44
N PRO A 33 -1.37 14.02 -33.26
CA PRO A 33 -0.35 12.99 -33.07
C PRO A 33 1.07 13.52 -33.33
N ASP A 34 1.22 14.45 -34.27
CA ASP A 34 2.51 15.02 -34.67
C ASP A 34 3.03 16.10 -33.70
N VAL A 35 2.19 16.51 -32.74
CA VAL A 35 2.53 17.56 -31.78
C VAL A 35 3.05 16.94 -30.49
N ASN A 36 4.28 17.30 -30.13
CA ASN A 36 4.89 16.87 -28.87
C ASN A 36 4.05 17.28 -27.66
N ALA A 37 4.07 16.45 -26.61
CA ALA A 37 3.28 16.67 -25.40
C ALA A 37 3.46 18.09 -24.80
N PHE A 38 4.66 18.69 -24.88
CA PHE A 38 4.95 20.03 -24.34
C PHE A 38 4.42 21.20 -25.16
N GLN A 39 4.13 20.98 -26.45
CA GLN A 39 3.65 22.02 -27.36
C GLN A 39 2.12 22.14 -27.35
N ARG A 40 1.43 21.22 -26.68
CA ARG A 40 -0.03 21.25 -26.53
C ARG A 40 -0.47 22.42 -25.66
N LYS A 41 -1.69 22.90 -25.87
CA LYS A 41 -2.15 24.17 -25.29
C LYS A 41 -2.30 24.13 -23.77
N PHE A 42 -2.83 23.04 -23.21
CA PHE A 42 -3.18 22.93 -21.79
C PHE A 42 -2.11 22.22 -20.93
N VAL A 43 -0.84 22.30 -21.34
CA VAL A 43 0.26 21.61 -20.64
C VAL A 43 0.56 22.25 -19.28
N ASN A 44 0.46 23.57 -19.20
CA ASN A 44 0.73 24.30 -17.96
C ASN A 44 -0.30 23.95 -16.88
N GLU A 45 -1.56 23.78 -17.26
CA GLU A 45 -2.66 23.38 -16.40
C GLU A 45 -2.49 21.93 -15.91
N VAL A 46 -2.08 21.01 -16.79
CA VAL A 46 -1.74 19.64 -16.38
C VAL A 46 -0.56 19.64 -15.41
N ARG A 47 0.48 20.44 -15.66
CA ARG A 47 1.64 20.55 -14.75
C ARG A 47 1.26 21.12 -13.39
N ARG A 48 0.37 22.12 -13.33
CA ARG A 48 -0.18 22.62 -12.06
C ARG A 48 -0.95 21.54 -11.31
N CYS A 49 -1.76 20.74 -12.01
CA CYS A 49 -2.46 19.60 -11.39
C CYS A 49 -1.48 18.54 -10.86
N ASP A 50 -0.41 18.23 -11.60
CA ASP A 50 0.65 17.31 -11.17
C ASP A 50 1.36 17.82 -9.91
N GLU A 51 1.60 19.12 -9.83
CA GLU A 51 2.19 19.72 -8.64
C GLU A 51 1.23 19.64 -7.45
N MET A 52 -0.05 19.95 -7.62
CA MET A 52 -1.07 19.76 -6.59
C MET A 52 -1.14 18.29 -6.14
N GLU A 53 -1.05 17.33 -7.07
CA GLU A 53 -1.01 15.90 -6.75
C GLU A 53 0.26 15.53 -5.96
N ARG A 54 1.42 16.12 -6.29
CA ARG A 54 2.67 15.96 -5.51
C ARG A 54 2.49 16.46 -4.08
N LYS A 55 1.89 17.64 -3.88
CA LYS A 55 1.61 18.21 -2.56
C LYS A 55 0.68 17.30 -1.75
N LEU A 56 -0.40 16.81 -2.37
CA LEU A 56 -1.33 15.87 -1.73
C LEU A 56 -0.67 14.54 -1.35
N ARG A 57 0.21 13.97 -2.20
CA ARG A 57 0.97 12.75 -1.87
C ARG A 57 1.92 12.96 -0.70
N TYR A 58 2.53 14.15 -0.57
CA TYR A 58 3.34 14.51 0.59
C TYR A 58 2.48 14.53 1.87
N LEU A 59 1.32 15.20 1.83
CA LEU A 59 0.36 15.22 2.94
C LEU A 59 -0.11 13.80 3.33
N GLU A 60 -0.46 12.97 2.35
CA GLU A 60 -0.88 11.58 2.56
C GLU A 60 0.21 10.77 3.28
N LYS A 61 1.47 10.95 2.89
CA LYS A 61 2.62 10.29 3.53
C LYS A 61 2.78 10.73 4.98
N GLU A 62 2.64 12.02 5.28
CA GLU A 62 2.74 12.56 6.65
C GLU A 62 1.57 12.08 7.53
N ILE A 63 0.35 12.06 7.01
CA ILE A 63 -0.83 11.54 7.73
C ILE A 63 -0.66 10.04 8.06
N ARG A 64 -0.14 9.25 7.11
CA ARG A 64 0.14 7.82 7.36
C ARG A 64 1.23 7.60 8.40
N LYS A 65 2.26 8.45 8.45
CA LYS A 65 3.30 8.38 9.49
C LYS A 65 2.74 8.63 10.89
N ASP A 66 1.80 9.56 11.03
CA ASP A 66 1.17 9.91 12.32
C ASP A 66 0.05 8.92 12.71
N GLY A 67 -0.23 7.91 11.88
CA GLY A 67 -1.22 6.86 12.17
C GLY A 67 -2.68 7.32 12.14
N ILE A 68 -2.98 8.49 11.57
CA ILE A 68 -4.34 9.04 11.53
C ILE A 68 -5.16 8.27 10.47
N PRO A 69 -6.32 7.70 10.83
CA PRO A 69 -7.18 7.01 9.87
C PRO A 69 -7.78 8.00 8.87
N MET A 70 -7.54 7.75 7.59
CA MET A 70 -8.18 8.50 6.51
C MET A 70 -9.62 8.03 6.34
N LEU A 71 -10.57 8.94 6.46
CA LEU A 71 -11.99 8.64 6.23
C LEU A 71 -12.25 8.68 4.72
N ASP A 72 -12.59 7.53 4.15
CA ASP A 72 -13.16 7.46 2.81
C ASP A 72 -14.69 7.57 2.95
N THR A 73 -15.23 8.75 2.66
CA THR A 73 -16.69 8.99 2.72
C THR A 73 -17.44 8.26 1.61
N GLY A 74 -16.72 7.69 0.62
CA GLY A 74 -17.33 7.02 -0.53
C GLY A 74 -18.11 7.95 -1.46
N GLU A 75 -18.06 9.27 -1.20
CA GLU A 75 -18.66 10.28 -2.05
C GLU A 75 -17.78 10.47 -3.29
N ASN A 76 -18.41 10.53 -4.46
CA ASN A 76 -17.75 10.91 -5.70
C ASN A 76 -18.06 12.38 -5.95
N PRO A 77 -17.21 13.33 -5.50
CA PRO A 77 -17.47 14.75 -5.68
C PRO A 77 -17.47 15.10 -7.15
N GLU A 78 -18.34 16.03 -7.53
CA GLU A 78 -18.38 16.59 -8.88
C GLU A 78 -17.07 17.33 -9.21
N ALA A 79 -16.74 17.41 -10.51
CA ALA A 79 -15.54 18.12 -10.92
C ALA A 79 -15.68 19.62 -10.61
N PRO A 80 -14.68 20.22 -9.91
CA PRO A 80 -14.72 21.62 -9.56
C PRO A 80 -14.51 22.51 -10.78
N GLN A 81 -15.03 23.74 -10.74
CA GLN A 81 -14.80 24.72 -11.80
C GLN A 81 -13.33 25.18 -11.84
N PRO A 82 -12.84 25.68 -12.99
CA PRO A 82 -11.45 26.15 -13.11
C PRO A 82 -11.09 27.28 -12.13
N ARG A 83 -12.06 28.06 -11.66
CA ARG A 83 -11.84 29.09 -10.63
C ARG A 83 -11.48 28.49 -9.28
N GLU A 84 -12.18 27.44 -8.87
CA GLU A 84 -11.92 26.71 -7.62
C GLU A 84 -10.55 26.01 -7.63
N MET A 85 -10.00 25.71 -8.81
CA MET A 85 -8.63 25.16 -8.91
C MET A 85 -7.59 26.09 -8.29
N ILE A 86 -7.74 27.41 -8.47
CA ILE A 86 -6.81 28.41 -7.94
C ILE A 86 -6.89 28.45 -6.41
N ASP A 87 -8.11 28.41 -5.88
CA ASP A 87 -8.34 28.39 -4.43
C ASP A 87 -7.77 27.10 -3.80
N LEU A 88 -7.98 25.95 -4.46
CA LEU A 88 -7.41 24.68 -4.04
C LEU A 88 -5.87 24.71 -4.05
N GLU A 89 -5.25 25.26 -5.08
CA GLU A 89 -3.80 25.39 -5.15
C GLU A 89 -3.24 26.24 -4.00
N ALA A 90 -3.86 27.40 -3.71
CA ALA A 90 -3.48 28.26 -2.60
C ALA A 90 -3.63 27.54 -1.25
N THR A 91 -4.71 26.75 -1.07
CA THR A 91 -4.91 25.98 0.16
C THR A 91 -3.86 24.89 0.33
N PHE A 92 -3.51 24.15 -0.74
CA PHE A 92 -2.51 23.09 -0.68
C PHE A 92 -1.10 23.61 -0.48
N GLU A 93 -0.77 24.75 -1.09
CA GLU A 93 0.51 25.42 -0.88
C GLU A 93 0.65 25.92 0.56
N LYS A 94 -0.40 26.53 1.12
CA LYS A 94 -0.42 26.95 2.52
C LYS A 94 -0.21 25.76 3.46
N LEU A 95 -0.93 24.66 3.24
CA LEU A 95 -0.82 23.44 4.07
C LEU A 95 0.56 22.77 3.95
N GLU A 96 1.14 22.68 2.75
CA GLU A 96 2.48 22.13 2.54
C GLU A 96 3.53 22.98 3.26
N ASN A 97 3.47 24.31 3.09
CA ASN A 97 4.42 25.23 3.72
C ASN A 97 4.32 25.20 5.24
N GLU A 98 3.10 25.24 5.80
CA GLU A 98 2.87 25.16 7.24
C GLU A 98 3.42 23.85 7.82
N LEU A 99 3.15 22.70 7.18
CA LEU A 99 3.67 21.41 7.66
C LEU A 99 5.17 21.28 7.49
N ARG A 100 5.76 21.81 6.42
CA ARG A 100 7.20 21.78 6.20
C ARG A 100 7.92 22.62 7.24
N GLU A 101 7.41 23.81 7.55
CA GLU A 101 7.94 24.69 8.59
C GLU A 101 7.82 24.05 9.98
N VAL A 102 6.63 23.52 10.31
CA VAL A 102 6.40 22.84 11.59
C VAL A 102 7.32 21.62 11.74
N ASN A 103 7.53 20.83 10.68
CA ASN A 103 8.43 19.69 10.71
C ASN A 103 9.90 20.09 10.88
N GLN A 104 10.37 21.13 10.19
CA GLN A 104 11.73 21.66 10.36
C GLN A 104 11.95 22.21 11.78
N ASN A 105 10.99 22.96 12.30
CA ASN A 105 11.04 23.51 13.65
C ASN A 105 10.98 22.38 14.70
N ALA A 106 10.15 21.35 14.49
CA ALA A 106 10.07 20.20 15.38
C ALA A 106 11.37 19.39 15.39
N GLU A 107 12.04 19.20 14.26
CA GLU A 107 13.35 18.54 14.18
C GLU A 107 14.43 19.34 14.92
N ALA A 108 14.46 20.67 14.72
CA ALA A 108 15.38 21.55 15.44
C ALA A 108 15.12 21.55 16.96
N LEU A 109 13.85 21.59 17.39
CA LEU A 109 13.45 21.49 18.79
C LEU A 109 13.83 20.14 19.41
N LYS A 110 13.58 19.02 18.70
CA LYS A 110 14.00 17.68 19.13
C LYS A 110 15.51 17.59 19.30
N ARG A 111 16.28 18.17 18.37
CA ARG A 111 17.75 18.21 18.46
C ARG A 111 18.20 19.00 19.69
N ASN A 112 17.68 20.20 19.89
CA ASN A 112 18.01 21.03 21.06
C ASN A 112 17.61 20.34 22.38
N TYR A 113 16.46 19.67 22.39
CA TYR A 113 15.99 18.89 23.53
C TYR A 113 16.93 17.71 23.84
N LEU A 114 17.41 17.00 22.81
CA LEU A 114 18.39 15.93 22.98
C LEU A 114 19.72 16.47 23.52
N GLU A 115 20.24 17.56 22.96
CA GLU A 115 21.50 18.18 23.41
C GLU A 115 21.43 18.63 24.88
N LEU A 116 20.31 19.22 25.29
CA LEU A 116 20.09 19.62 26.70
C LEU A 116 19.87 18.41 27.62
N THR A 117 19.20 17.36 27.14
CA THR A 117 19.01 16.13 27.91
C THR A 117 20.33 15.42 28.14
N GLU A 118 21.20 15.35 27.12
CA GLU A 118 22.58 14.88 27.25
C GLU A 118 23.34 15.70 28.30
N LEU A 119 23.29 17.03 28.20
CA LEU A 119 23.94 17.93 29.16
C LEU A 119 23.41 17.72 30.60
N LYS A 120 22.10 17.53 30.78
CA LYS A 120 21.49 17.22 32.08
C LYS A 120 22.06 15.92 32.67
N HIS A 121 22.17 14.86 31.87
CA HIS A 121 22.74 13.60 32.33
C HIS A 121 24.22 13.73 32.68
N ILE A 122 24.98 14.50 31.89
CA ILE A 122 26.38 14.80 32.19
C ILE A 122 26.49 15.51 33.55
N LEU A 123 25.77 16.62 33.75
CA LEU A 123 25.83 17.40 34.99
C LEU A 123 25.40 16.59 36.22
N ARG A 124 24.39 15.73 36.08
CA ARG A 124 23.93 14.88 37.19
C ARG A 124 24.95 13.79 37.55
N LYS A 125 25.55 13.13 36.55
CA LYS A 125 26.54 12.07 36.78
C LYS A 125 27.90 12.63 37.18
N THR A 126 28.34 13.75 36.61
CA THR A 126 29.58 14.44 37.03
C THR A 126 29.51 14.88 38.48
N GLN A 127 28.36 15.40 38.95
CA GLN A 127 28.19 15.75 40.36
C GLN A 127 28.45 14.56 41.28
N VAL A 128 27.87 13.38 40.98
CA VAL A 128 28.11 12.15 41.74
C VAL A 128 29.60 11.76 41.72
N PHE A 129 30.27 11.87 40.57
CA PHE A 129 31.70 11.54 40.47
C PHE A 129 32.61 12.45 41.29
N PHE A 130 32.29 13.74 41.37
CA PHE A 130 33.05 14.69 42.19
C PHE A 130 32.72 14.51 43.69
N ASP A 131 31.45 14.27 44.04
CA ASP A 131 31.04 14.03 45.43
C ASP A 131 31.63 12.70 45.97
N GLU A 132 31.72 11.65 45.15
CA GLU A 132 32.39 10.39 45.51
C GLU A 132 33.91 10.56 45.71
N ALA A 133 34.53 11.49 44.98
CA ALA A 133 35.95 11.82 45.15
C ALA A 133 36.21 12.62 46.43
N GLU A 134 35.25 13.44 46.88
CA GLU A 134 35.32 14.18 48.16
C GLU A 134 35.07 13.28 49.38
N PHE A 135 34.22 12.25 49.27
CA PHE A 135 33.88 11.35 50.39
C PHE A 135 34.89 10.22 50.66
N GLY A 136 35.94 10.08 49.85
CA GLY A 136 36.97 9.03 49.97
C GLY A 136 38.07 9.28 51.02
N LEU A 137 38.05 10.42 51.73
CA LEU A 137 39.01 10.77 52.78
C LEU A 137 38.35 10.65 54.18
N PRO A 138 38.99 10.05 55.19
CA PRO A 138 38.44 10.00 56.54
C PRO A 138 38.25 11.42 57.10
N PRO A 139 37.19 11.69 57.88
CA PRO A 139 36.96 13.01 58.44
C PRO A 139 37.95 13.26 59.58
N GLN A 140 39.01 14.02 59.33
CA GLN A 140 39.73 14.71 60.40
C GLN A 140 39.21 16.13 60.54
N MET A 141 39.08 16.52 61.81
CA MET A 141 38.32 17.65 62.33
C MET A 141 38.57 18.97 61.59
N ALA A 142 37.47 19.67 61.33
CA ALA A 142 37.44 21.02 60.79
C ALA A 142 38.07 22.05 61.74
N ASP A 143 38.96 22.88 61.20
CA ASP A 143 39.37 24.18 61.76
C ASP A 143 38.97 25.28 60.75
N PRO A 144 38.21 26.33 61.12
CA PRO A 144 37.47 27.16 60.18
C PRO A 144 38.21 28.45 59.78
N SER A 145 39.43 28.37 59.26
CA SER A 145 40.15 29.59 58.81
C SER A 145 41.15 29.43 57.66
N SER A 146 40.93 28.53 56.70
CA SER A 146 41.69 28.50 55.45
C SER A 146 40.76 28.55 54.24
N GLN A 147 40.64 29.74 53.65
CA GLN A 147 40.27 29.88 52.25
C GLN A 147 41.43 29.34 51.41
N ASP A 148 41.10 28.54 50.39
CA ASP A 148 41.99 27.88 49.42
C ASP A 148 42.66 26.56 49.86
N GLU A 149 41.92 25.45 49.80
CA GLU A 149 42.52 24.11 49.63
C GLU A 149 41.92 23.40 48.42
N GLN A 150 42.75 23.32 47.37
CA GLN A 150 42.49 22.57 46.15
C GLN A 150 42.96 21.12 46.37
N VAL A 151 42.03 20.16 46.28
CA VAL A 151 42.25 18.74 46.58
C VAL A 151 43.29 18.11 45.63
N THR A 152 44.37 17.58 46.22
CA THR A 152 45.43 16.83 45.52
C THR A 152 44.95 15.40 45.23
N LEU A 153 44.65 15.08 43.98
CA LEU A 153 44.02 13.81 43.54
C LEU A 153 45.02 12.70 43.16
N LEU A 154 46.21 12.67 43.78
CA LEU A 154 47.23 11.65 43.54
C LEU A 154 47.80 11.16 44.87
N GLY A 155 47.75 9.84 45.08
CA GLY A 155 48.33 9.17 46.24
C GLY A 155 49.81 9.50 46.41
N GLU A 156 50.25 9.42 47.67
CA GLU A 156 51.63 9.61 48.12
C GLU A 156 52.60 8.68 47.39
N GLU A 157 53.08 9.07 46.22
CA GLU A 157 54.35 8.62 45.64
C GLU A 157 54.69 9.49 44.42
N GLY A 158 55.09 10.74 44.67
CA GLY A 158 55.50 11.62 43.57
C GLY A 158 55.70 13.10 43.85
N LEU A 159 55.95 13.56 45.08
CA LEU A 159 56.35 14.95 45.31
C LEU A 159 57.86 15.07 45.42
N ARG A 160 58.53 15.52 44.34
CA ARG A 160 59.55 16.60 44.37
C ARG A 160 59.77 17.21 42.99
N ALA A 161 59.03 18.28 42.67
CA ALA A 161 59.55 19.44 41.91
C ALA A 161 58.49 20.57 41.84
N GLY A 162 58.68 21.62 42.66
CA GLY A 162 58.10 22.96 42.44
C GLY A 162 56.66 23.16 42.90
N GLY A 163 56.46 23.97 43.95
CA GLY A 163 55.15 24.29 44.55
C GLY A 163 54.22 25.15 43.69
N GLN A 164 53.63 24.56 42.66
CA GLN A 164 52.40 25.05 42.02
C GLN A 164 51.29 24.04 42.21
N ALA A 165 50.12 24.51 42.68
CA ALA A 165 48.90 23.71 42.70
C ALA A 165 48.62 23.16 41.30
N LEU A 166 48.63 21.83 41.17
CA LEU A 166 48.47 21.11 39.91
C LEU A 166 47.03 21.24 39.41
N LYS A 167 46.78 22.21 38.52
CA LYS A 167 45.47 22.41 37.89
C LYS A 167 45.21 21.32 36.84
N LEU A 168 44.46 20.28 37.19
CA LEU A 168 44.03 19.23 36.28
C LEU A 168 42.93 19.78 35.34
N GLY A 169 43.12 19.60 34.03
CA GLY A 169 42.07 19.87 33.06
C GLY A 169 41.18 18.65 32.87
N PHE A 170 39.88 18.85 32.69
CA PHE A 170 38.97 17.78 32.34
C PHE A 170 38.11 18.12 31.12
N VAL A 171 37.64 17.07 30.44
CA VAL A 171 36.69 17.16 29.33
C VAL A 171 35.59 16.13 29.58
N ALA A 172 34.34 16.57 29.49
CA ALA A 172 33.16 15.70 29.61
C ALA A 172 32.41 15.63 28.27
N GLY A 173 31.85 14.46 27.98
CA GLY A 173 31.09 14.24 26.76
C GLY A 173 30.23 12.99 26.80
N VAL A 174 29.51 12.77 25.71
CA VAL A 174 28.62 11.63 25.53
C VAL A 174 29.05 10.84 24.30
N ILE A 175 29.00 9.52 24.40
CA ILE A 175 29.33 8.60 23.32
C ILE A 175 28.32 7.44 23.28
N LEU A 176 28.13 6.84 22.11
CA LEU A 176 27.36 5.60 21.96
C LEU A 176 28.01 4.48 22.76
N ARG A 177 27.19 3.70 23.49
CA ARG A 177 27.66 2.64 24.39
C ARG A 177 28.53 1.60 23.67
N GLU A 178 28.17 1.25 22.44
CA GLU A 178 28.91 0.27 21.62
C GLU A 178 30.34 0.71 21.28
N ARG A 179 30.59 2.03 21.26
CA ARG A 179 31.88 2.61 20.87
C ARG A 179 32.81 2.85 22.06
N ILE A 180 32.37 2.60 23.29
CA ILE A 180 33.19 2.80 24.50
C ILE A 180 34.44 1.93 24.51
N PRO A 181 34.37 0.58 24.34
CA PRO A 181 35.56 -0.25 24.44
C PRO A 181 36.68 0.11 23.43
N PRO A 182 36.40 0.40 22.14
CA PRO A 182 37.45 0.86 21.23
C PRO A 182 37.92 2.29 21.54
N PHE A 183 37.05 3.15 22.06
CA PHE A 183 37.41 4.52 22.47
C PHE A 183 38.43 4.52 23.60
N GLU A 184 38.20 3.74 24.66
CA GLU A 184 39.12 3.61 25.81
C GLU A 184 40.49 3.09 25.37
N ARG A 185 40.53 2.04 24.55
CA ARG A 185 41.81 1.48 24.03
C ARG A 185 42.59 2.50 23.21
N MET A 186 41.90 3.31 22.40
CA MET A 186 42.56 4.34 21.59
C MET A 186 43.10 5.47 22.47
N LEU A 187 42.32 5.90 23.47
CA LEU A 187 42.73 6.92 24.44
C LEU A 187 43.99 6.46 25.19
N TRP A 188 44.00 5.22 25.69
CA TRP A 188 45.14 4.64 26.39
C TRP A 188 46.40 4.58 25.52
N ARG A 189 46.28 4.11 24.27
CA ARG A 189 47.40 3.99 23.32
C ARG A 189 47.97 5.35 22.91
N ALA A 190 47.12 6.32 22.60
CA ALA A 190 47.55 7.63 22.11
C ALA A 190 48.15 8.51 23.22
N CYS A 191 47.64 8.37 24.45
CA CYS A 191 48.08 9.15 25.61
C CYS A 191 49.08 8.41 26.51
N ARG A 192 49.49 7.19 26.14
CA ARG A 192 50.46 6.36 26.87
C ARG A 192 50.12 6.17 28.36
N GLY A 193 48.83 6.09 28.70
CA GLY A 193 48.35 5.93 30.08
C GLY A 193 48.31 7.21 30.93
N ASN A 194 48.68 8.37 30.39
CA ASN A 194 48.71 9.65 31.15
C ASN A 194 47.33 10.34 31.26
N VAL A 195 46.24 9.60 31.07
CA VAL A 195 44.88 10.14 31.00
C VAL A 195 43.95 9.20 31.76
N PHE A 196 43.14 9.78 32.65
CA PHE A 196 42.21 9.03 33.49
C PHE A 196 40.78 9.17 32.95
N LEU A 197 40.16 8.05 32.57
CA LEU A 197 38.81 7.98 32.03
C LEU A 197 37.85 7.46 33.11
N ARG A 198 36.76 8.19 33.35
CA ARG A 198 35.60 7.72 34.12
C ARG A 198 34.39 7.67 33.19
N GLN A 199 33.57 6.65 33.33
CA GLN A 199 32.37 6.48 32.52
C GLN A 199 31.16 6.16 33.40
N ALA A 200 30.00 6.69 33.01
CA ALA A 200 28.69 6.38 33.58
C ALA A 200 27.71 6.07 32.46
N GLU A 201 26.93 5.02 32.63
CA GLU A 201 25.90 4.65 31.67
C GLU A 201 24.64 5.50 31.88
N ILE A 202 23.96 5.83 30.77
CA ILE A 202 22.62 6.44 30.81
C ILE A 202 21.60 5.30 30.66
N GLU A 203 20.77 5.11 31.68
CA GLU A 203 19.76 4.04 31.72
C GLU A 203 18.65 4.26 30.70
N THR A 204 18.23 5.52 30.50
CA THR A 204 17.18 5.88 29.54
C THR A 204 17.74 5.94 28.13
N PRO A 205 17.16 5.21 27.16
CA PRO A 205 17.52 5.37 25.75
C PRO A 205 17.13 6.77 25.27
N LEU A 206 17.98 7.36 24.43
CA LEU A 206 17.74 8.67 23.82
C LEU A 206 17.36 8.44 22.35
N GLU A 207 16.36 9.15 21.85
CA GLU A 207 15.93 9.08 20.45
C GLU A 207 16.84 9.95 19.58
N ASP A 208 17.49 9.37 18.56
CA ASP A 208 18.29 10.16 17.61
C ASP A 208 17.35 10.98 16.70
N PRO A 209 17.48 12.33 16.62
CA PRO A 209 16.60 13.17 15.82
C PRO A 209 16.58 12.84 14.32
N ALA A 210 17.64 12.24 13.79
CA ALA A 210 17.74 11.94 12.35
C ALA A 210 17.17 10.57 11.96
N THR A 211 17.34 9.55 12.80
CA THR A 211 16.89 8.18 12.50
C THR A 211 15.65 7.76 13.28
N SER A 212 15.24 8.52 14.29
CA SER A 212 14.19 8.15 15.27
C SER A 212 14.47 6.83 16.00
N ASP A 213 15.72 6.36 15.97
CA ASP A 213 16.13 5.15 16.67
C ASP A 213 16.42 5.44 18.14
N GLN A 214 16.02 4.51 19.01
CA GLN A 214 16.39 4.54 20.42
C GLN A 214 17.83 4.05 20.58
N VAL A 215 18.73 4.97 20.94
CA VAL A 215 20.15 4.67 21.15
C VAL A 215 20.53 4.78 22.61
N HIS A 216 21.27 3.78 23.09
CA HIS A 216 21.89 3.84 24.42
C HIS A 216 23.22 4.59 24.35
N LYS A 217 23.28 5.69 25.09
CA LYS A 217 24.48 6.52 25.22
C LYS A 217 25.08 6.40 26.62
N SER A 218 26.32 6.82 26.76
CA SER A 218 27.05 6.78 28.02
C SER A 218 27.88 8.06 28.14
N VAL A 219 27.93 8.59 29.36
CA VAL A 219 28.69 9.78 29.72
C VAL A 219 30.11 9.36 30.05
N PHE A 220 31.08 10.14 29.59
CA PHE A 220 32.47 9.98 30.00
C PHE A 220 33.06 11.31 30.48
N ILE A 221 34.03 11.20 31.40
CA ILE A 221 34.84 12.31 31.89
C ILE A 221 36.30 11.88 31.75
N ILE A 222 37.09 12.73 31.12
CA ILE A 222 38.52 12.50 30.89
C ILE A 222 39.30 13.57 31.63
N PHE A 223 40.15 13.14 32.56
CA PHE A 223 41.10 14.00 33.26
C PHE A 223 42.48 13.89 32.61
N PHE A 224 43.11 15.04 32.34
CA PHE A 224 44.44 15.11 31.74
C PHE A 224 45.22 16.32 32.27
N GLN A 225 46.53 16.27 32.13
CA GLN A 225 47.42 17.35 32.52
C GLN A 225 48.12 17.93 31.28
N GLY A 226 47.96 19.24 31.05
CA GLY A 226 48.63 19.97 29.97
C GLY A 226 47.85 20.08 28.65
N ASP A 227 48.10 21.18 27.93
CA ASP A 227 47.32 21.57 26.75
C ASP A 227 47.57 20.70 25.51
N GLN A 228 48.76 20.11 25.39
CA GLN A 228 49.05 19.19 24.27
C GLN A 228 48.17 17.94 24.34
N LEU A 229 47.95 17.39 25.55
CA LEU A 229 47.06 16.24 25.76
C LEU A 229 45.59 16.63 25.51
N LYS A 230 45.17 17.83 25.94
CA LYS A 230 43.84 18.39 25.63
C LYS A 230 43.52 18.36 24.15
N SER A 231 44.44 18.84 23.30
CA SER A 231 44.24 18.88 21.85
C SER A 231 44.17 17.48 21.23
N ARG A 232 44.95 16.51 21.74
CA ARG A 232 44.91 15.11 21.29
C ARG A 232 43.59 14.43 21.69
N VAL A 233 43.16 14.61 22.94
CA VAL A 233 41.89 14.04 23.44
C VAL A 233 40.72 14.59 22.64
N LYS A 234 40.68 15.90 22.36
CA LYS A 234 39.63 16.50 21.50
C LYS A 234 39.58 15.87 20.11
N LYS A 235 40.72 15.69 19.45
CA LYS A 235 40.80 15.03 18.14
C LYS A 235 40.31 13.57 18.17
N ILE A 236 40.59 12.84 19.24
CA ILE A 236 40.09 11.47 19.42
C ILE A 236 38.57 11.50 19.61
N CYS A 237 38.05 12.40 20.44
CA CYS A 237 36.60 12.56 20.65
C CYS A 237 35.87 12.89 19.33
N GLU A 238 36.41 13.80 18.52
CA GLU A 238 35.90 14.12 17.18
C GLU A 238 35.93 12.91 16.24
N GLY A 239 37.03 12.14 16.24
CA GLY A 239 37.19 10.94 15.41
C GLY A 239 36.17 9.84 15.72
N PHE A 240 35.78 9.69 17.00
CA PHE A 240 34.74 8.73 17.42
C PHE A 240 33.31 9.29 17.34
N ARG A 241 33.15 10.57 16.95
CA ARG A 241 31.89 11.33 16.93
C ARG A 241 31.24 11.47 18.31
N ALA A 242 32.05 11.69 19.34
CA ALA A 242 31.56 12.03 20.67
C ALA A 242 31.15 13.50 20.74
N THR A 243 30.02 13.80 21.39
CA THR A 243 29.55 15.17 21.66
C THR A 243 30.21 15.68 22.94
N LEU A 244 30.93 16.80 22.84
CA LEU A 244 31.63 17.43 23.96
C LEU A 244 30.81 18.60 24.50
N TYR A 245 30.66 18.67 25.82
CA TYR A 245 29.91 19.74 26.47
C TYR A 245 30.78 20.52 27.46
N PRO A 246 30.62 21.86 27.56
CA PRO A 246 31.31 22.65 28.57
C PRO A 246 30.70 22.34 29.95
N CYS A 247 31.54 21.91 30.89
CA CYS A 247 31.15 21.66 32.26
C CYS A 247 31.96 22.58 33.19
N PRO A 248 31.31 23.42 34.02
CA PRO A 248 32.01 24.28 34.98
C PRO A 248 32.80 23.45 36.01
N GLU A 249 33.94 23.99 36.47
CA GLU A 249 34.78 23.33 37.49
C GLU A 249 34.15 23.48 38.89
N ALA A 250 33.61 24.65 39.20
CA ALA A 250 33.02 24.97 40.51
C ALA A 250 31.70 24.21 40.76
N PRO A 251 31.50 23.64 41.96
CA PRO A 251 30.30 22.87 42.29
C PRO A 251 29.04 23.76 42.37
N SER A 252 29.16 25.02 42.79
CA SER A 252 28.04 25.97 42.84
C SER A 252 27.53 26.31 41.43
N ASP A 253 28.43 26.67 40.51
CA ASP A 253 28.10 26.99 39.12
C ASP A 253 27.52 25.78 38.37
N ARG A 254 27.98 24.57 38.69
CA ARG A 254 27.40 23.32 38.17
C ARG A 254 25.95 23.13 38.61
N ARG A 255 25.63 23.40 39.88
CA ARG A 255 24.24 23.31 40.39
C ARG A 255 23.35 24.35 39.74
N GLU A 256 23.84 25.59 39.58
CA GLU A 256 23.10 26.66 38.90
C GLU A 256 22.83 26.31 37.43
N MET A 257 23.85 25.84 36.70
CA MET A 257 23.70 25.39 35.31
C MET A 257 22.75 24.20 35.21
N ALA A 258 22.80 23.24 36.14
CA ALA A 258 21.89 22.10 36.16
C ALA A 258 20.43 22.52 36.37
N MET A 259 20.17 23.45 37.30
CA MET A 259 18.83 24.01 37.51
C MET A 259 18.34 24.76 36.26
N GLY A 260 19.17 25.61 35.66
CA GLY A 260 18.80 26.33 34.43
C GLY A 260 18.59 25.42 33.21
N VAL A 261 19.30 24.29 33.12
CA VAL A 261 19.07 23.28 32.08
C VAL A 261 17.76 22.54 32.34
N MET A 262 17.42 22.21 33.59
CA MET A 262 16.14 21.55 33.91
C MET A 262 14.94 22.42 33.54
N THR A 263 14.94 23.71 33.89
CA THR A 263 13.83 24.62 33.54
C THR A 263 13.70 24.76 32.02
N ARG A 264 14.80 24.90 31.29
CA ARG A 264 14.78 24.96 29.81
C ARG A 264 14.25 23.68 29.17
N ILE A 265 14.56 22.51 29.75
CA ILE A 265 14.03 21.22 29.27
C ILE A 265 12.52 21.16 29.49
N GLU A 266 12.02 21.62 30.64
CA GLU A 266 10.59 21.70 30.90
C GLU A 266 9.89 22.64 29.91
N ASP A 267 10.41 23.85 29.72
CA ASP A 267 9.91 24.81 28.73
C ASP A 267 9.88 24.22 27.32
N LEU A 268 10.98 23.62 26.86
CA LEU A 268 11.07 22.99 25.55
C LEU A 268 10.10 21.82 25.40
N ASN A 269 9.89 21.03 26.45
CA ASN A 269 8.94 19.93 26.42
C ASN A 269 7.50 20.46 26.27
N THR A 270 7.14 21.54 26.95
CA THR A 270 5.83 22.18 26.76
C THR A 270 5.64 22.69 25.32
N VAL A 271 6.65 23.34 24.74
CA VAL A 271 6.61 23.82 23.35
C VAL A 271 6.54 22.66 22.37
N LEU A 272 7.29 21.57 22.61
CA LEU A 272 7.30 20.39 21.75
C LEU A 272 5.92 19.73 21.73
N ASN A 273 5.28 19.57 22.89
CA ASN A 273 3.92 19.02 22.99
C ASN A 273 2.90 19.92 22.29
N GLN A 274 2.94 21.23 22.49
CA GLN A 274 2.06 22.18 21.79
C GLN A 274 2.25 22.14 20.27
N THR A 275 3.50 22.00 19.81
CA THR A 275 3.85 21.89 18.38
C THR A 275 3.31 20.58 17.80
N GLN A 276 3.45 19.45 18.52
CA GLN A 276 2.90 18.17 18.11
C GLN A 276 1.36 18.21 18.06
N ASP A 277 0.71 18.80 19.06
CA ASP A 277 -0.75 18.97 19.09
C ASP A 277 -1.27 19.87 17.97
N HIS A 278 -0.55 20.95 17.66
CA HIS A 278 -0.86 21.79 16.50
C HIS A 278 -0.74 21.00 15.20
N ARG A 279 0.37 20.29 15.00
CA ARG A 279 0.60 19.43 13.83
C ARG A 279 -0.49 18.38 13.68
N HIS A 280 -0.83 17.69 14.76
CA HIS A 280 -1.87 16.64 14.76
C HIS A 280 -3.24 17.22 14.40
N ARG A 281 -3.60 18.40 14.93
CA ARG A 281 -4.86 19.09 14.57
C ARG A 281 -4.92 19.46 13.08
N VAL A 282 -3.84 20.00 12.53
CA VAL A 282 -3.76 20.34 11.09
C VAL A 282 -3.87 19.07 10.22
N LEU A 283 -3.12 18.02 10.57
CA LEU A 283 -3.17 16.75 9.86
C LEU A 283 -4.54 16.08 9.96
N ALA A 284 -5.19 16.12 11.13
CA ALA A 284 -6.53 15.57 11.32
C ALA A 284 -7.60 16.35 10.52
N ALA A 285 -7.47 17.68 10.41
CA ALA A 285 -8.34 18.48 9.56
C ALA A 285 -8.15 18.15 8.07
N ALA A 286 -6.90 18.00 7.62
CA ALA A 286 -6.57 17.62 6.25
C ALA A 286 -7.02 16.18 5.92
N ALA A 287 -6.86 15.23 6.85
CA ALA A 287 -7.19 13.82 6.67
C ALA A 287 -8.68 13.56 6.39
N LYS A 288 -9.57 14.47 6.83
CA LYS A 288 -11.01 14.38 6.53
C LYS A 288 -11.35 14.59 5.06
N ASN A 289 -10.59 15.45 4.37
CA ASN A 289 -10.90 15.89 3.00
C ASN A 289 -9.91 15.39 1.95
N ILE A 290 -8.82 14.74 2.36
CA ILE A 290 -7.73 14.36 1.47
C ILE A 290 -8.17 13.43 0.32
N THR A 291 -9.08 12.50 0.60
CA THR A 291 -9.67 11.59 -0.39
C THR A 291 -10.44 12.37 -1.45
N ASN A 292 -11.30 13.29 -1.02
CA ASN A 292 -12.05 14.19 -1.90
C ASN A 292 -11.13 15.10 -2.73
N TRP A 293 -10.08 15.65 -2.13
CA TRP A 293 -9.08 16.45 -2.84
C TRP A 293 -8.35 15.67 -3.92
N PHE A 294 -7.97 14.41 -3.64
CA PHE A 294 -7.39 13.54 -4.66
C PHE A 294 -8.35 13.29 -5.83
N ILE A 295 -9.62 13.01 -5.55
CA ILE A 295 -10.63 12.77 -6.60
C ILE A 295 -10.78 14.03 -7.45
N LYS A 296 -10.96 15.20 -6.82
CA LYS A 296 -11.10 16.48 -7.52
C LYS A 296 -9.89 16.77 -8.41
N VAL A 297 -8.66 16.73 -7.88
CA VAL A 297 -7.45 17.03 -8.66
C VAL A 297 -7.25 16.03 -9.81
N ARG A 298 -7.52 14.75 -9.58
CA ARG A 298 -7.44 13.72 -10.65
C ARG A 298 -8.48 13.93 -11.74
N LYS A 299 -9.71 14.34 -11.40
CA LYS A 299 -10.74 14.71 -12.38
C LYS A 299 -10.33 15.92 -13.21
N ILE A 300 -9.86 17.00 -12.58
CA ILE A 300 -9.36 18.21 -13.28
C ILE A 300 -8.22 17.82 -14.25
N LYS A 301 -7.25 17.04 -13.78
CA LYS A 301 -6.13 16.56 -14.59
C LYS A 301 -6.60 15.73 -15.78
N ALA A 302 -7.55 14.82 -15.58
CA ALA A 302 -8.13 14.02 -16.67
C ALA A 302 -8.84 14.90 -17.70
N ILE A 303 -9.61 15.91 -17.27
CA ILE A 303 -10.29 16.86 -18.16
C ILE A 303 -9.26 17.63 -19.02
N TYR A 304 -8.23 18.23 -18.41
CA TYR A 304 -7.19 18.93 -19.17
C TYR A 304 -6.38 18.00 -20.08
N HIS A 305 -6.16 16.75 -19.66
CA HIS A 305 -5.52 15.75 -20.51
C HIS A 305 -6.38 15.42 -21.74
N THR A 306 -7.71 15.28 -21.58
CA THR A 306 -8.63 15.09 -22.70
C THR A 306 -8.74 16.33 -23.60
N LEU A 307 -8.76 17.54 -23.04
CA LEU A 307 -8.75 18.79 -23.82
C LEU A 307 -7.48 18.93 -24.66
N ASN A 308 -6.35 18.35 -24.23
CA ASN A 308 -5.11 18.31 -25.00
C ASN A 308 -5.16 17.38 -26.23
N LEU A 309 -6.17 16.51 -26.34
CA LEU A 309 -6.40 15.68 -27.54
C LEU A 309 -7.16 16.45 -28.62
N PHE A 310 -7.77 17.59 -28.28
CA PHE A 310 -8.63 18.34 -29.19
C PHE A 310 -7.79 19.25 -30.09
N ASN A 311 -8.27 19.46 -31.31
CA ASN A 311 -7.70 20.45 -32.21
C ASN A 311 -8.28 21.83 -31.89
N LEU A 312 -7.46 22.87 -31.95
CA LEU A 312 -7.86 24.24 -31.70
C LEU A 312 -7.97 24.98 -33.03
N ASP A 313 -9.19 25.41 -33.37
CA ASP A 313 -9.38 26.30 -34.50
C ASP A 313 -9.13 27.74 -34.05
N VAL A 314 -8.00 28.29 -34.50
CA VAL A 314 -7.55 29.65 -34.20
C VAL A 314 -8.55 30.70 -34.72
N THR A 315 -9.30 30.37 -35.77
CA THR A 315 -10.20 31.33 -36.44
C THR A 315 -11.51 31.51 -35.69
N GLN A 316 -12.08 30.43 -35.14
CA GLN A 316 -13.40 30.45 -34.49
C GLN A 316 -13.35 30.42 -32.96
N LYS A 317 -12.17 30.32 -32.33
CA LYS A 317 -12.01 30.11 -30.87
C LYS A 317 -12.83 28.91 -30.36
N CYS A 318 -12.93 27.89 -31.21
CA CYS A 318 -13.63 26.65 -30.96
C CYS A 318 -12.62 25.51 -30.86
N LEU A 319 -12.94 24.53 -30.02
CA LEU A 319 -12.25 23.26 -29.93
C LEU A 319 -13.03 22.23 -30.73
N ILE A 320 -12.31 21.50 -31.57
CA ILE A 320 -12.84 20.42 -32.40
C ILE A 320 -12.31 19.12 -31.81
N ALA A 321 -13.21 18.19 -31.53
CA ALA A 321 -12.87 16.86 -31.05
C ALA A 321 -13.53 15.78 -31.92
N GLU A 322 -12.82 14.68 -32.15
CA GLU A 322 -13.39 13.47 -32.74
C GLU A 322 -13.53 12.42 -31.65
N CYS A 323 -14.68 11.76 -31.62
CA CYS A 323 -14.97 10.73 -30.61
C CYS A 323 -15.79 9.58 -31.19
N TRP A 324 -15.50 8.38 -30.70
CA TRP A 324 -16.32 7.20 -30.94
C TRP A 324 -17.43 7.12 -29.91
N VAL A 325 -18.65 6.92 -30.40
CA VAL A 325 -19.86 6.94 -29.57
C VAL A 325 -20.78 5.76 -29.93
N PRO A 326 -21.40 5.08 -28.94
CA PRO A 326 -22.48 4.13 -29.19
C PRO A 326 -23.68 4.81 -29.85
N THR A 327 -24.17 4.26 -30.96
CA THR A 327 -25.30 4.85 -31.71
C THR A 327 -26.61 4.90 -30.92
N GLU A 328 -26.77 3.99 -29.94
CA GLU A 328 -27.95 3.94 -29.07
C GLU A 328 -27.98 5.07 -28.04
N ASP A 329 -26.80 5.54 -27.59
CA ASP A 329 -26.68 6.47 -26.45
C ASP A 329 -26.43 7.93 -26.89
N LEU A 330 -26.61 8.23 -28.19
CA LEU A 330 -26.39 9.57 -28.76
C LEU A 330 -27.26 10.65 -28.10
N GLU A 331 -28.52 10.35 -27.79
CA GLU A 331 -29.43 11.30 -27.15
C GLU A 331 -28.98 11.68 -25.74
N GLN A 332 -28.46 10.71 -24.98
CA GLN A 332 -27.96 10.95 -23.62
C GLN A 332 -26.74 11.87 -23.64
N ILE A 333 -25.87 11.71 -24.63
CA ILE A 333 -24.68 12.55 -24.82
C ILE A 333 -25.08 13.98 -25.21
N GLN A 334 -26.05 14.15 -26.10
CA GLN A 334 -26.56 15.48 -26.45
C GLN A 334 -27.19 16.20 -25.25
N LEU A 335 -27.90 15.46 -24.38
CA LEU A 335 -28.46 16.02 -23.16
C LEU A 335 -27.35 16.45 -22.17
N ALA A 336 -26.32 15.63 -21.98
CA ALA A 336 -25.18 15.96 -21.13
C ALA A 336 -24.42 17.20 -21.64
N LEU A 337 -24.24 17.29 -22.96
CA LEU A 337 -23.64 18.46 -23.61
C LEU A 337 -24.44 19.74 -23.36
N ARG A 338 -25.77 19.69 -23.47
CA ARG A 338 -26.63 20.85 -23.16
C ARG A 338 -26.50 21.30 -21.71
N ARG A 339 -26.49 20.36 -20.76
CA ARG A 339 -26.29 20.66 -19.34
C ARG A 339 -24.94 21.33 -19.08
N GLY A 340 -23.87 20.82 -19.71
CA GLY A 340 -22.52 21.40 -19.60
C GLY A 340 -22.47 22.85 -20.10
N THR A 341 -23.17 23.14 -21.21
CA THR A 341 -23.28 24.50 -21.75
C THR A 341 -24.09 25.42 -20.85
N GLU A 342 -25.25 24.98 -20.36
CA GLU A 342 -26.07 25.75 -19.41
C GLU A 342 -25.27 26.14 -18.15
N ARG A 343 -24.47 25.21 -17.61
CA ARG A 343 -23.62 25.45 -16.45
C ARG A 343 -22.51 26.47 -16.71
N SER A 344 -21.98 26.50 -17.93
CA SER A 344 -20.98 27.49 -18.34
C SER A 344 -21.54 28.89 -18.58
N GLY A 345 -22.87 29.01 -18.71
CA GLY A 345 -23.54 30.26 -19.08
C GLY A 345 -23.32 30.68 -20.54
N SER A 346 -22.76 29.81 -21.39
CA SER A 346 -22.62 30.07 -22.82
C SER A 346 -23.98 29.98 -23.53
N SER A 347 -24.21 30.89 -24.47
CA SER A 347 -25.40 30.92 -25.32
C SER A 347 -25.30 30.02 -26.56
N VAL A 348 -24.10 29.53 -26.90
CA VAL A 348 -23.87 28.73 -28.10
C VAL A 348 -24.01 27.25 -27.79
N PRO A 349 -24.99 26.54 -28.37
CA PRO A 349 -25.12 25.12 -28.14
C PRO A 349 -23.97 24.35 -28.81
N PRO A 350 -23.47 23.29 -28.17
CA PRO A 350 -22.43 22.44 -28.73
C PRO A 350 -23.02 21.65 -29.89
N ILE A 351 -22.25 21.51 -30.96
CA ILE A 351 -22.69 20.81 -32.17
C ILE A 351 -22.03 19.43 -32.18
N LEU A 352 -22.85 18.38 -32.24
CA LEU A 352 -22.42 17.01 -32.43
C LEU A 352 -22.79 16.58 -33.86
N ASN A 353 -21.81 16.50 -34.74
CA ASN A 353 -21.99 16.06 -36.12
C ASN A 353 -21.57 14.60 -36.27
N ARG A 354 -22.34 13.80 -37.00
CA ARG A 354 -21.96 12.42 -37.32
C ARG A 354 -21.09 12.43 -38.58
N MET A 355 -19.94 11.77 -38.52
CA MET A 355 -19.05 11.61 -39.65
C MET A 355 -19.11 10.19 -40.18
N ASP A 356 -19.07 10.07 -41.51
CA ASP A 356 -18.83 8.80 -42.17
C ASP A 356 -17.32 8.59 -42.31
N THR A 357 -16.84 7.43 -41.88
CA THR A 357 -15.42 7.07 -41.93
C THR A 357 -15.28 5.60 -42.33
N LEU A 358 -14.14 5.29 -42.95
CA LEU A 358 -13.74 3.92 -43.31
C LEU A 358 -12.85 3.28 -42.25
N GLU A 359 -12.52 4.00 -41.18
CA GLU A 359 -11.72 3.46 -40.10
C GLU A 359 -12.47 2.43 -39.26
N ASN A 360 -11.72 1.50 -38.66
CA ASN A 360 -12.28 0.48 -37.80
C ASN A 360 -12.69 1.08 -36.44
N PRO A 361 -13.98 1.08 -36.10
CA PRO A 361 -14.44 1.55 -34.80
C PRO A 361 -14.04 0.59 -33.66
N PRO A 362 -14.01 1.08 -32.40
CA PRO A 362 -13.77 0.25 -31.23
C PRO A 362 -14.94 -0.70 -30.95
N THR A 363 -14.62 -1.86 -30.38
CA THR A 363 -15.61 -2.84 -29.91
C THR A 363 -16.04 -2.49 -28.49
N TYR A 364 -17.36 -2.46 -28.24
CA TYR A 364 -17.93 -2.20 -26.93
C TYR A 364 -18.96 -3.26 -26.58
N ASN A 365 -18.71 -3.98 -25.49
CA ASN A 365 -19.60 -4.98 -24.93
C ASN A 365 -20.24 -4.43 -23.66
N LYS A 366 -21.58 -4.32 -23.63
CA LYS A 366 -22.30 -3.92 -22.41
C LYS A 366 -22.14 -5.04 -21.38
N THR A 367 -21.36 -4.78 -20.34
CA THR A 367 -21.17 -5.71 -19.23
C THR A 367 -22.06 -5.34 -18.06
N ASN A 368 -22.49 -6.35 -17.32
CA ASN A 368 -23.08 -6.18 -16.01
C ASN A 368 -22.12 -6.73 -14.96
N LYS A 369 -22.52 -6.61 -13.70
CA LYS A 369 -21.75 -7.08 -12.55
C LYS A 369 -21.36 -8.57 -12.62
N PHE A 370 -22.18 -9.39 -13.27
CA PHE A 370 -21.99 -10.82 -13.42
C PHE A 370 -21.14 -11.17 -14.65
N THR A 371 -21.39 -10.53 -15.78
CA THR A 371 -20.71 -10.81 -17.06
C THR A 371 -19.33 -10.16 -17.18
N SER A 372 -19.02 -9.14 -16.39
CA SER A 372 -17.72 -8.46 -16.45
C SER A 372 -16.53 -9.40 -16.21
N GLY A 373 -16.64 -10.32 -15.23
CA GLY A 373 -15.59 -11.29 -14.95
C GLY A 373 -15.32 -12.23 -16.14
N PHE A 374 -16.38 -12.71 -16.79
CA PHE A 374 -16.27 -13.58 -17.98
C PHE A 374 -15.77 -12.81 -19.20
N GLN A 375 -16.19 -11.55 -19.36
CA GLN A 375 -15.72 -10.69 -20.43
C GLN A 375 -14.21 -10.44 -20.30
N HIS A 376 -13.72 -10.14 -19.09
CA HIS A 376 -12.30 -9.93 -18.84
C HIS A 376 -11.47 -11.21 -19.14
N LEU A 377 -12.02 -12.39 -18.86
CA LEU A 377 -11.38 -13.67 -19.20
C LEU A 377 -11.21 -13.84 -20.72
N VAL A 378 -12.22 -13.46 -21.50
CA VAL A 378 -12.17 -13.49 -22.97
C VAL A 378 -11.21 -12.43 -23.50
N ASP A 379 -11.33 -11.18 -23.03
CA ASP A 379 -10.52 -10.05 -23.49
C ASP A 379 -9.03 -10.23 -23.16
N ALA A 380 -8.69 -11.02 -22.14
CA ALA A 380 -7.31 -11.37 -21.81
C ALA A 380 -6.61 -12.19 -22.90
N TYR A 381 -7.36 -12.94 -23.71
CA TYR A 381 -6.82 -13.63 -24.88
C TYR A 381 -6.68 -12.68 -26.08
N GLY A 382 -7.68 -11.81 -26.26
CA GLY A 382 -7.67 -10.78 -27.29
C GLY A 382 -9.01 -10.06 -27.37
N VAL A 383 -8.98 -8.80 -27.83
CA VAL A 383 -10.19 -8.00 -28.05
C VAL A 383 -10.82 -8.40 -29.38
N ALA A 384 -12.12 -8.67 -29.37
CA ALA A 384 -12.88 -9.06 -30.55
C ALA A 384 -12.95 -7.93 -31.60
N SER A 385 -13.06 -8.31 -32.87
CA SER A 385 -13.21 -7.36 -33.98
C SER A 385 -14.57 -6.67 -33.94
N TYR A 386 -14.70 -5.55 -34.65
CA TYR A 386 -15.95 -4.80 -34.64
C TYR A 386 -17.12 -5.61 -35.21
N ARG A 387 -18.21 -5.72 -34.44
CA ARG A 387 -19.41 -6.52 -34.75
C ARG A 387 -19.16 -8.03 -34.92
N GLU A 388 -18.04 -8.54 -34.44
CA GLU A 388 -17.81 -9.97 -34.32
C GLU A 388 -18.68 -10.58 -33.21
N ALA A 389 -19.12 -11.83 -33.38
CA ALA A 389 -19.84 -12.55 -32.34
C ALA A 389 -18.98 -12.72 -31.07
N ASN A 390 -19.38 -12.06 -29.99
CA ASN A 390 -18.69 -12.15 -28.71
C ASN A 390 -18.82 -13.57 -28.12
N PRO A 391 -17.72 -14.27 -27.79
CA PRO A 391 -17.79 -15.60 -27.19
C PRO A 391 -18.19 -15.58 -25.71
N ALA A 392 -18.11 -14.42 -25.02
CA ALA A 392 -18.33 -14.31 -23.58
C ALA A 392 -19.66 -14.91 -23.12
N PRO A 393 -20.84 -14.68 -23.75
CA PRO A 393 -22.10 -15.27 -23.31
C PRO A 393 -22.08 -16.81 -23.25
N TYR A 394 -21.38 -17.45 -24.18
CA TYR A 394 -21.24 -18.91 -24.20
C TYR A 394 -20.25 -19.38 -23.13
N THR A 395 -19.13 -18.65 -22.98
CA THR A 395 -18.10 -18.90 -21.95
C THR A 395 -18.69 -18.87 -20.55
N ILE A 396 -19.74 -18.10 -20.27
CA ILE A 396 -20.42 -18.08 -18.95
C ILE A 396 -20.79 -19.49 -18.49
N ILE A 397 -21.26 -20.35 -19.40
CA ILE A 397 -21.71 -21.71 -19.07
C ILE A 397 -20.67 -22.75 -19.44
N THR A 398 -20.08 -22.66 -20.64
CA THR A 398 -19.18 -23.71 -21.14
C THR A 398 -17.89 -23.78 -20.34
N PHE A 399 -17.32 -22.65 -19.90
CA PHE A 399 -16.08 -22.65 -19.14
C PHE A 399 -16.23 -23.29 -17.75
N PRO A 400 -17.18 -22.88 -16.89
CA PRO A 400 -17.42 -23.57 -15.62
C PRO A 400 -17.82 -25.04 -15.76
N PHE A 401 -18.56 -25.39 -16.82
CA PHE A 401 -18.95 -26.77 -17.09
C PHE A 401 -17.76 -27.66 -17.45
N LEU A 402 -16.88 -27.23 -18.36
CA LEU A 402 -15.68 -27.99 -18.71
C LEU A 402 -14.71 -28.12 -17.53
N PHE A 403 -14.59 -27.06 -16.73
CA PHE A 403 -13.87 -27.14 -15.46
C PHE A 403 -14.45 -28.21 -14.54
N ALA A 404 -15.78 -28.25 -14.39
CA ALA A 404 -16.45 -29.22 -13.53
C ALA A 404 -16.27 -30.68 -13.99
N VAL A 405 -16.17 -30.94 -15.30
CA VAL A 405 -15.86 -32.28 -15.83
C VAL A 405 -14.45 -32.73 -15.40
N MET A 406 -13.49 -31.80 -15.34
CA MET A 406 -12.12 -32.06 -14.88
C MET A 406 -12.04 -32.17 -13.35
N PHE A 407 -12.81 -31.34 -12.64
CA PHE A 407 -12.83 -31.21 -11.18
C PHE A 407 -14.13 -31.79 -10.59
N GLY A 408 -14.53 -32.98 -11.04
CA GLY A 408 -15.81 -33.60 -10.70
C GLY A 408 -15.77 -34.32 -9.35
N ASP A 409 -15.95 -33.59 -8.26
CA ASP A 409 -16.11 -34.11 -6.89
C ASP A 409 -17.14 -33.28 -6.14
N LEU A 410 -18.15 -33.94 -5.57
CA LEU A 410 -19.23 -33.26 -4.86
C LEU A 410 -18.74 -32.54 -3.59
N GLY A 411 -17.82 -33.16 -2.84
CA GLY A 411 -17.32 -32.62 -1.58
C GLY A 411 -16.50 -31.35 -1.80
N HIS A 412 -15.54 -31.40 -2.72
CA HIS A 412 -14.74 -30.24 -3.11
C HIS A 412 -15.59 -29.15 -3.79
N GLY A 413 -16.58 -29.54 -4.60
CA GLY A 413 -17.54 -28.62 -5.21
C GLY A 413 -18.35 -27.83 -4.18
N ILE A 414 -18.82 -28.49 -3.10
CA ILE A 414 -19.52 -27.84 -1.98
C ILE A 414 -18.62 -26.80 -1.29
N LEU A 415 -17.37 -27.16 -1.00
CA LEU A 415 -16.42 -26.23 -0.37
C LEU A 415 -16.17 -25.00 -1.26
N MET A 416 -15.94 -25.20 -2.55
CA MET A 416 -15.75 -24.11 -3.52
C MET A 416 -16.98 -23.22 -3.65
N ALA A 417 -18.18 -23.82 -3.75
CA ALA A 417 -19.44 -23.09 -3.84
C ALA A 417 -19.72 -22.30 -2.56
N SER A 418 -19.43 -22.86 -1.38
CA SER A 418 -19.60 -22.18 -0.08
C SER A 418 -18.68 -20.97 0.07
N PHE A 419 -17.41 -21.09 -0.35
CA PHE A 419 -16.46 -19.99 -0.35
C PHE A 419 -16.88 -18.88 -1.33
N ALA A 420 -17.29 -19.24 -2.54
CA ALA A 420 -17.79 -18.28 -3.51
C ALA A 420 -19.08 -17.58 -3.04
N ALA A 421 -20.01 -18.32 -2.45
CA ALA A 421 -21.23 -17.77 -1.86
C ALA A 421 -20.91 -16.78 -0.73
N TYR A 422 -19.93 -17.08 0.11
CA TYR A 422 -19.45 -16.15 1.14
C TYR A 422 -18.96 -14.82 0.54
N LEU A 423 -18.18 -14.86 -0.54
CA LEU A 423 -17.69 -13.67 -1.24
C LEU A 423 -18.83 -12.84 -1.86
N VAL A 424 -19.83 -13.51 -2.44
CA VAL A 424 -20.99 -12.85 -3.05
C VAL A 424 -21.91 -12.23 -1.99
N ILE A 425 -22.14 -12.92 -0.86
CA ILE A 425 -22.98 -12.41 0.23
C ILE A 425 -22.33 -11.19 0.91
N LYS A 426 -21.01 -11.24 1.18
CA LYS A 426 -20.29 -10.15 1.87
C LYS A 426 -19.70 -9.08 0.95
N GLU A 427 -20.15 -9.01 -0.29
CA GLU A 427 -19.51 -8.20 -1.32
C GLU A 427 -19.36 -6.71 -0.95
N ARG A 428 -20.41 -6.09 -0.38
CA ARG A 428 -20.36 -4.66 0.02
C ARG A 428 -19.27 -4.40 1.06
N THR A 429 -19.18 -5.28 2.06
CA THR A 429 -18.20 -5.14 3.15
C THR A 429 -16.77 -5.42 2.68
N LEU A 430 -16.59 -6.36 1.75
CA LEU A 430 -15.28 -6.72 1.22
C LEU A 430 -14.77 -5.70 0.19
N GLY A 431 -15.66 -5.17 -0.65
CA GLY A 431 -15.34 -4.09 -1.58
C GLY A 431 -14.91 -2.80 -0.86
N ALA A 432 -15.52 -2.49 0.28
CA ALA A 432 -15.16 -1.32 1.09
C ALA A 432 -13.76 -1.43 1.72
N LYS A 433 -13.27 -2.64 2.00
CA LYS A 433 -11.98 -2.85 2.69
C LYS A 433 -10.74 -2.61 1.81
N LYS A 434 -10.90 -2.40 0.49
CA LYS A 434 -9.83 -2.10 -0.49
C LYS A 434 -8.52 -2.86 -0.18
N ILE A 435 -8.62 -4.18 -0.07
CA ILE A 435 -7.50 -5.06 0.29
C ILE A 435 -6.47 -5.01 -0.85
N GLN A 436 -5.22 -4.65 -0.52
CA GLN A 436 -4.17 -4.39 -1.52
C GLN A 436 -3.49 -5.65 -2.07
N SER A 437 -3.85 -6.85 -1.62
CA SER A 437 -3.23 -8.08 -2.13
C SER A 437 -3.81 -8.44 -3.50
N ASP A 438 -2.94 -8.58 -4.50
CA ASP A 438 -3.32 -8.89 -5.89
C ASP A 438 -4.11 -10.20 -6.00
N VAL A 439 -3.69 -11.22 -5.25
CA VAL A 439 -4.36 -12.53 -5.21
C VAL A 439 -5.81 -12.39 -4.78
N TRP A 440 -6.07 -11.59 -3.75
CA TRP A 440 -7.43 -11.35 -3.27
C TRP A 440 -8.28 -10.62 -4.31
N ASN A 441 -7.70 -9.64 -5.02
CA ASN A 441 -8.41 -8.88 -6.05
C ASN A 441 -8.82 -9.77 -7.23
N ILE A 442 -7.98 -10.73 -7.61
CA ILE A 442 -8.31 -11.73 -8.64
C ILE A 442 -9.49 -12.61 -8.18
N PHE A 443 -9.43 -13.17 -6.96
CA PHE A 443 -10.51 -14.01 -6.43
C PHE A 443 -11.83 -13.24 -6.27
N PHE A 444 -11.77 -12.00 -5.78
CA PHE A 444 -12.95 -11.15 -5.62
C PHE A 444 -13.55 -10.74 -6.96
N GLY A 445 -12.72 -10.42 -7.95
CA GLY A 445 -13.15 -10.14 -9.33
C GLY A 445 -13.83 -11.34 -9.99
N GLY A 446 -13.29 -12.55 -9.78
CA GLY A 446 -13.80 -13.81 -10.32
C GLY A 446 -14.90 -14.49 -9.50
N ARG A 447 -15.48 -13.84 -8.47
CA ARG A 447 -16.42 -14.48 -7.52
C ARG A 447 -17.59 -15.24 -8.16
N TYR A 448 -18.16 -14.70 -9.24
CA TYR A 448 -19.27 -15.35 -9.96
C TYR A 448 -18.83 -16.55 -10.80
N ILE A 449 -17.60 -16.51 -11.32
CA ILE A 449 -16.99 -17.61 -12.07
C ILE A 449 -16.79 -18.80 -11.11
N ILE A 450 -16.19 -18.54 -9.94
CA ILE A 450 -15.94 -19.57 -8.92
C ILE A 450 -17.26 -20.16 -8.40
N LEU A 451 -18.30 -19.33 -8.25
CA LEU A 451 -19.63 -19.80 -7.86
C LEU A 451 -20.19 -20.80 -8.87
N LEU A 452 -20.16 -20.47 -10.17
CA LEU A 452 -20.63 -21.38 -11.21
C LEU A 452 -19.76 -22.63 -11.30
N MET A 453 -18.44 -22.51 -11.18
CA MET A 453 -17.52 -23.66 -11.16
C MET A 453 -17.85 -24.62 -10.01
N GLY A 454 -18.11 -24.11 -8.81
CA GLY A 454 -18.54 -24.90 -7.67
C GLY A 454 -19.89 -25.59 -7.89
N LEU A 455 -20.88 -24.86 -8.41
CA LEU A 455 -22.21 -25.42 -8.71
C LEU A 455 -22.15 -26.55 -9.76
N PHE A 456 -21.42 -26.34 -10.86
CA PHE A 456 -21.26 -27.37 -11.88
C PHE A 456 -20.40 -28.54 -11.37
N SER A 457 -19.38 -28.29 -10.55
CA SER A 457 -18.56 -29.35 -9.93
C SER A 457 -19.38 -30.24 -8.99
N MET A 458 -20.34 -29.66 -8.25
CA MET A 458 -21.31 -30.46 -7.48
C MET A 458 -22.17 -31.34 -8.39
N TYR A 459 -22.66 -30.79 -9.51
CA TYR A 459 -23.44 -31.56 -10.49
C TYR A 459 -22.63 -32.71 -11.11
N THR A 460 -21.42 -32.45 -11.58
CA THR A 460 -20.56 -33.48 -12.19
C THR A 460 -20.05 -34.48 -11.16
N GLY A 461 -19.76 -34.05 -9.93
CA GLY A 461 -19.41 -34.91 -8.80
C GLY A 461 -20.55 -35.87 -8.43
N MET A 462 -21.80 -35.40 -8.47
CA MET A 462 -22.98 -36.25 -8.36
C MET A 462 -23.10 -37.25 -9.52
N MET A 463 -22.83 -36.82 -10.76
CA MET A 463 -22.85 -37.71 -11.93
C MET A 463 -21.73 -38.77 -11.88
N TYR A 464 -20.55 -38.43 -11.36
CA TYR A 464 -19.48 -39.41 -11.11
C TYR A 464 -19.70 -40.23 -9.85
N ASN A 465 -20.66 -39.85 -9.02
CA ASN A 465 -20.94 -40.44 -7.72
C ASN A 465 -19.68 -40.50 -6.84
N ASP A 466 -18.96 -39.37 -6.76
CA ASP A 466 -17.73 -39.24 -5.97
C ASP A 466 -17.82 -38.04 -5.01
N VAL A 467 -17.62 -38.33 -3.73
CA VAL A 467 -17.61 -37.40 -2.60
C VAL A 467 -16.37 -37.68 -1.77
N PHE A 468 -15.33 -36.85 -1.86
CA PHE A 468 -14.06 -37.08 -1.17
C PHE A 468 -13.53 -38.53 -1.35
N SER A 469 -13.56 -39.07 -2.58
CA SER A 469 -13.19 -40.45 -2.92
C SER A 469 -14.14 -41.55 -2.39
N LYS A 470 -15.38 -41.22 -2.03
CA LYS A 470 -16.42 -42.15 -1.57
C LYS A 470 -17.67 -42.03 -2.43
N SER A 471 -18.36 -43.16 -2.67
CA SER A 471 -19.62 -43.19 -3.42
C SER A 471 -20.83 -43.13 -2.50
N LEU A 472 -21.93 -42.55 -3.00
CA LEU A 472 -23.22 -42.47 -2.33
C LEU A 472 -24.18 -43.52 -2.89
N ASN A 473 -24.74 -44.37 -2.04
CA ASN A 473 -25.74 -45.34 -2.42
C ASN A 473 -27.16 -44.79 -2.21
N ILE A 474 -27.68 -44.04 -3.19
CA ILE A 474 -28.98 -43.36 -3.10
C ILE A 474 -30.13 -44.24 -3.59
N PHE A 475 -29.96 -44.93 -4.73
CA PHE A 475 -31.03 -45.71 -5.38
C PHE A 475 -30.90 -47.23 -5.19
N GLY A 476 -29.88 -47.69 -4.46
CA GLY A 476 -29.51 -49.10 -4.40
C GLY A 476 -28.65 -49.52 -5.61
N SER A 477 -27.64 -50.35 -5.39
CA SER A 477 -26.84 -50.89 -6.49
C SER A 477 -27.65 -51.91 -7.30
N ASN A 478 -27.51 -51.85 -8.63
CA ASN A 478 -28.13 -52.82 -9.54
C ASN A 478 -27.22 -54.03 -9.80
N TRP A 479 -26.13 -54.15 -9.03
CA TRP A 479 -25.31 -55.34 -8.93
C TRP A 479 -25.63 -56.06 -7.63
N ARG A 480 -25.84 -57.38 -7.73
CA ARG A 480 -26.01 -58.25 -6.58
C ARG A 480 -24.97 -59.35 -6.60
N ASN A 481 -24.63 -59.76 -5.39
CA ASN A 481 -23.77 -60.90 -5.18
C ASN A 481 -24.61 -62.18 -5.29
N ASN A 482 -24.18 -63.10 -6.15
CA ASN A 482 -24.82 -64.39 -6.38
C ASN A 482 -24.14 -65.55 -5.66
N TYR A 483 -23.05 -65.29 -4.94
CA TYR A 483 -22.25 -66.32 -4.28
C TYR A 483 -22.72 -66.58 -2.85
N ASP A 484 -22.69 -67.86 -2.44
CA ASP A 484 -22.99 -68.29 -1.08
C ASP A 484 -21.99 -67.76 -0.05
N GLU A 485 -22.44 -67.62 1.19
CA GLU A 485 -21.66 -67.03 2.31
C GLU A 485 -20.35 -67.77 2.59
N SER A 486 -20.32 -69.09 2.40
CA SER A 486 -19.10 -69.92 2.53
C SER A 486 -18.04 -69.61 1.48
N THR A 487 -18.45 -69.17 0.29
CA THR A 487 -17.55 -68.83 -0.81
C THR A 487 -16.98 -67.44 -0.60
N LEU A 488 -17.79 -66.49 -0.12
CA LEU A 488 -17.33 -65.14 0.23
C LEU A 488 -16.23 -65.14 1.28
N MET A 489 -16.35 -65.96 2.31
CA MET A 489 -15.38 -66.00 3.41
C MET A 489 -14.03 -66.60 2.98
N ASN A 490 -14.01 -67.43 1.93
CA ASN A 490 -12.81 -68.14 1.49
C ASN A 490 -12.05 -67.45 0.35
N SER A 491 -12.72 -66.65 -0.48
CA SER A 491 -12.12 -65.98 -1.64
C SER A 491 -11.83 -64.50 -1.38
N LYS A 492 -10.60 -64.04 -1.67
CA LYS A 492 -10.22 -62.63 -1.53
C LYS A 492 -10.77 -61.72 -2.65
N ALA A 493 -10.96 -62.25 -3.85
CA ALA A 493 -11.51 -61.53 -4.99
C ALA A 493 -12.48 -62.43 -5.75
N LEU A 494 -13.62 -61.88 -6.16
CA LEU A 494 -14.68 -62.56 -6.89
C LEU A 494 -15.03 -61.74 -8.13
N GLN A 495 -15.22 -62.42 -9.26
CA GLN A 495 -15.65 -61.79 -10.50
C GLN A 495 -17.16 -61.98 -10.66
N LEU A 496 -17.90 -60.90 -10.90
CA LEU A 496 -19.33 -60.96 -11.20
C LEU A 496 -19.55 -60.99 -12.71
N ASP A 497 -20.19 -62.04 -13.21
CA ASP A 497 -20.50 -62.15 -14.63
C ASP A 497 -21.72 -61.32 -15.02
N PRO A 498 -21.61 -60.40 -16.01
CA PRO A 498 -22.70 -59.52 -16.41
C PRO A 498 -23.87 -60.24 -17.12
N ASN A 499 -23.62 -61.46 -17.62
CA ASN A 499 -24.63 -62.29 -18.29
C ASN A 499 -25.44 -63.16 -17.31
N SER A 500 -25.01 -63.27 -16.05
CA SER A 500 -25.68 -64.02 -14.99
C SER A 500 -26.76 -63.18 -14.29
N THR A 501 -27.42 -63.73 -13.26
CA THR A 501 -28.39 -63.00 -12.42
C THR A 501 -27.75 -61.92 -11.52
N ALA A 502 -26.42 -61.77 -11.58
CA ALA A 502 -25.63 -60.84 -10.78
C ALA A 502 -25.87 -59.37 -11.17
N TYR A 503 -26.29 -59.13 -12.41
CA TYR A 503 -26.65 -57.81 -12.90
C TYR A 503 -28.12 -57.77 -13.30
N PHE A 504 -28.87 -56.78 -12.79
CA PHE A 504 -30.29 -56.61 -13.10
C PHE A 504 -30.57 -56.17 -14.55
N LYS A 505 -29.53 -56.04 -15.40
CA LYS A 505 -29.61 -55.56 -16.78
C LYS A 505 -30.22 -54.16 -16.92
N TYR A 506 -30.27 -53.41 -15.82
CA TYR A 506 -30.80 -52.06 -15.76
C TYR A 506 -29.72 -51.10 -15.22
N PRO A 507 -29.39 -50.01 -15.93
CA PRO A 507 -28.36 -49.07 -15.50
C PRO A 507 -28.79 -48.33 -14.23
N TYR A 508 -27.81 -47.85 -13.46
CA TYR A 508 -28.09 -47.00 -12.30
C TYR A 508 -28.80 -45.71 -12.77
N PRO A 509 -29.92 -45.29 -12.15
CA PRO A 509 -30.75 -44.20 -12.68
C PRO A 509 -30.06 -42.84 -12.79
N PHE A 510 -29.07 -42.56 -11.95
CA PHE A 510 -28.42 -41.25 -11.87
C PHE A 510 -26.93 -41.36 -11.53
N GLY A 511 -26.07 -41.09 -12.51
CA GLY A 511 -24.62 -41.17 -12.35
C GLY A 511 -24.06 -42.60 -12.40
N LEU A 512 -22.95 -42.83 -11.71
CA LEU A 512 -22.27 -44.13 -11.68
C LEU A 512 -22.74 -45.00 -10.51
N ASP A 513 -22.86 -46.31 -10.76
CA ASP A 513 -23.25 -47.28 -9.73
C ASP A 513 -22.20 -47.31 -8.60
N PRO A 514 -22.61 -47.20 -7.32
CA PRO A 514 -21.70 -47.20 -6.17
C PRO A 514 -20.76 -48.40 -6.10
N ILE A 515 -21.16 -49.55 -6.67
CA ILE A 515 -20.37 -50.80 -6.63
C ILE A 515 -18.98 -50.64 -7.26
N TRP A 516 -18.86 -49.77 -8.26
CA TRP A 516 -17.60 -49.52 -8.97
C TRP A 516 -16.54 -48.91 -8.05
N GLN A 517 -16.91 -48.27 -6.93
CA GLN A 517 -15.93 -47.72 -6.00
C GLN A 517 -15.21 -48.81 -5.18
N VAL A 518 -15.89 -49.94 -4.95
CA VAL A 518 -15.38 -51.10 -4.20
C VAL A 518 -14.65 -52.08 -5.11
N ALA A 519 -14.97 -52.08 -6.41
CA ALA A 519 -14.40 -53.01 -7.38
C ALA A 519 -12.89 -52.77 -7.64
N GLU A 520 -12.11 -53.85 -7.76
CA GLU A 520 -10.67 -53.78 -8.10
C GLU A 520 -10.44 -53.26 -9.53
N ASN A 521 -11.34 -53.60 -10.46
CA ASN A 521 -11.25 -53.22 -11.88
C ASN A 521 -11.86 -51.84 -12.19
N LYS A 522 -12.13 -51.00 -11.18
CA LYS A 522 -12.76 -49.69 -11.35
C LYS A 522 -12.04 -48.77 -12.35
N ILE A 523 -10.71 -48.79 -12.35
CA ILE A 523 -9.88 -47.90 -13.17
C ILE A 523 -10.09 -48.21 -14.65
N ILE A 524 -10.21 -49.49 -15.02
CA ILE A 524 -10.40 -49.92 -16.40
C ILE A 524 -11.75 -49.42 -16.93
N PHE A 525 -12.81 -49.59 -16.13
CA PHE A 525 -14.15 -49.11 -16.49
C PHE A 525 -14.22 -47.58 -16.58
N LEU A 526 -13.77 -46.88 -15.53
CA LEU A 526 -13.83 -45.42 -15.44
C LEU A 526 -13.00 -44.74 -16.53
N ASN A 527 -11.82 -45.27 -16.86
CA ASN A 527 -10.99 -44.71 -17.93
C ASN A 527 -11.66 -44.84 -19.29
N SER A 528 -12.27 -46.00 -19.59
CA SER A 528 -13.02 -46.19 -20.84
C SER A 528 -14.19 -45.22 -20.95
N TYR A 529 -14.94 -45.03 -19.86
CA TYR A 529 -16.05 -44.08 -19.78
C TYR A 529 -15.59 -42.62 -19.95
N LYS A 530 -14.60 -42.18 -19.16
CA LYS A 530 -14.09 -40.80 -19.18
C LYS A 530 -13.42 -40.43 -20.50
N MET A 531 -12.74 -41.36 -21.15
CA MET A 531 -12.14 -41.11 -22.48
C MET A 531 -13.22 -40.90 -23.55
N LYS A 532 -14.29 -41.70 -23.53
CA LYS A 532 -15.39 -41.57 -24.51
C LYS A 532 -16.16 -40.25 -24.31
N ILE A 533 -16.46 -39.89 -23.06
CA ILE A 533 -17.21 -38.66 -22.79
C ILE A 533 -16.40 -37.40 -23.12
N SER A 534 -15.07 -37.40 -22.90
CA SER A 534 -14.23 -36.25 -23.24
C SER A 534 -14.18 -35.99 -24.75
N ILE A 535 -14.11 -37.06 -25.56
CA ILE A 535 -14.17 -36.95 -27.03
C ILE A 535 -15.53 -36.38 -27.46
N ILE A 536 -16.62 -36.88 -26.90
CA ILE A 536 -17.97 -36.40 -27.24
C ILE A 536 -18.09 -34.90 -26.94
N PHE A 537 -17.75 -34.46 -25.73
CA PHE A 537 -17.81 -33.03 -25.39
C PHE A 537 -16.86 -32.18 -26.23
N GLY A 538 -15.64 -32.66 -26.50
CA GLY A 538 -14.67 -31.97 -27.35
C GLY A 538 -15.20 -31.74 -28.77
N VAL A 539 -15.76 -32.78 -29.40
CA VAL A 539 -16.33 -32.67 -30.76
C VAL A 539 -17.52 -31.72 -30.79
N PHE A 540 -18.46 -31.81 -29.84
CA PHE A 540 -19.60 -30.91 -29.79
C PHE A 540 -19.19 -29.45 -29.57
N HIS A 541 -18.22 -29.19 -28.68
CA HIS A 541 -17.73 -27.84 -28.42
C HIS A 541 -17.03 -27.23 -29.64
N MET A 542 -16.16 -28.01 -30.31
CA MET A 542 -15.50 -27.54 -31.55
C MET A 542 -16.50 -27.30 -32.67
N LEU A 543 -17.48 -28.20 -32.86
CA LEU A 543 -18.52 -28.04 -33.87
C LEU A 543 -19.34 -26.76 -33.63
N PHE A 544 -19.69 -26.47 -32.38
CA PHE A 544 -20.37 -25.24 -32.01
C PHE A 544 -19.56 -23.99 -32.36
N GLY A 545 -18.24 -23.99 -32.10
CA GLY A 545 -17.35 -22.89 -32.49
C GLY A 545 -17.33 -22.66 -34.01
N VAL A 546 -17.30 -23.73 -34.81
CA VAL A 546 -17.36 -23.63 -36.29
C VAL A 546 -18.70 -23.07 -36.76
N LEU A 547 -19.83 -23.41 -36.11
CA LEU A 547 -21.14 -22.84 -36.44
C LEU A 547 -21.21 -21.34 -36.16
N LEU A 548 -20.54 -20.84 -35.13
CA LEU A 548 -20.46 -19.39 -34.85
C LEU A 548 -19.67 -18.65 -35.94
N SER A 549 -18.67 -19.29 -36.54
CA SER A 549 -17.94 -18.72 -37.68
C SER A 549 -18.86 -18.44 -38.87
N LEU A 550 -19.83 -19.34 -39.14
CA LEU A 550 -20.84 -19.11 -40.17
C LEU A 550 -21.65 -17.83 -39.90
N TRP A 551 -22.00 -17.57 -38.64
CA TRP A 551 -22.75 -16.38 -38.22
C TRP A 551 -21.97 -15.06 -38.33
N ASN A 552 -20.63 -15.13 -38.35
CA ASN A 552 -19.80 -13.95 -38.59
C ASN A 552 -19.68 -13.64 -40.10
N HIS A 553 -19.84 -14.66 -40.96
CA HIS A 553 -19.75 -14.51 -42.41
C HIS A 553 -21.07 -14.14 -43.09
N VAL A 554 -22.20 -14.56 -42.50
CA VAL A 554 -23.56 -14.22 -42.92
C VAL A 554 -23.97 -12.88 -42.31
#